data_AF-A0A1N7DYT4-F1
#
_entry.id   AF-A0A1N7DYT4-F1
#
_cell.length_a   1.000
_cell.length_b   1.000
_cell.length_c   1.000
_cell.angle_alpha   90.00
_cell.angle_beta   90.00
_cell.angle_gamma   90.00
#
_symmetry.space_group_name_H-M   'P 1'
#
loop_
_entity.id
_entity.type
_entity.pdbx_description
1 polymer ?
#
loop_
_entity_poly.entity_id
_entity_poly.type
_entity_poly.pdbx_seq_one_letter_code
_entity_poly.pdbx_strand_id
1 'polypeptide(L)'
;MNMVILKTRDGDEPMQFRSHALRPARIVNEDLRHFTGTTFPGNPLQGCALVLRRLEAFGMIAHKDADQWVDVLADNGDILHEVPVTIKGFEYLRRTLKFVREQ
;
A
#
# COMPACT_ATOMS: atom_id res chain seq x y z
N MET A 1 -6.26 4.99 -20.18
CA MET A 1 -6.21 4.82 -18.71
C MET A 1 -5.55 6.05 -18.13
N ASN A 2 -6.19 6.77 -17.20
CA ASN A 2 -5.50 7.83 -16.46
C ASN A 2 -4.41 7.20 -15.59
N MET A 3 -3.17 7.63 -15.79
CA MET A 3 -2.01 7.25 -14.99
C MET A 3 -2.29 7.61 -13.52
N VAL A 4 -2.09 6.66 -12.61
CA VAL A 4 -2.19 6.90 -11.17
C VAL A 4 -0.83 7.41 -10.70
N ILE A 5 -0.81 8.60 -10.11
CA ILE A 5 0.35 9.10 -9.39
C ILE A 5 0.21 8.69 -7.93
N LEU A 6 1.23 8.05 -7.39
CA LEU A 6 1.32 7.62 -6.00
C LEU A 6 2.22 8.60 -5.25
N LYS A 7 1.78 9.01 -4.07
CA LYS A 7 2.62 9.73 -3.11
C LYS A 7 3.37 8.67 -2.29
N THR A 8 4.63 8.43 -2.63
CA THR A 8 5.48 7.43 -1.98
C THR A 8 6.43 8.10 -0.99
N ARG A 9 7.31 7.30 -0.38
CA ARG A 9 8.40 7.82 0.47
C ARG A 9 9.48 8.56 -0.33
N ASP A 10 9.69 8.15 -1.58
CA ASP A 10 10.70 8.72 -2.48
C ASP A 10 10.17 9.89 -3.30
N GLY A 11 8.85 10.11 -3.31
CA GLY A 11 8.20 11.26 -3.93
C GLY A 11 6.94 10.87 -4.68
N ASP A 12 6.54 11.70 -5.63
CA ASP A 12 5.40 11.40 -6.49
C ASP A 12 5.87 10.48 -7.64
N GLU A 13 5.34 9.26 -7.68
CA GLU A 13 5.76 8.23 -8.64
C GLU A 13 4.56 7.70 -9.45
N PRO A 14 4.73 7.42 -10.75
CA PRO A 14 3.70 6.75 -11.52
C PRO A 14 3.55 5.30 -11.05
N MET A 15 2.31 4.86 -10.86
CA MET A 15 2.01 3.48 -10.53
C MET A 15 2.54 2.54 -11.63
N GLN A 16 3.30 1.53 -11.23
CA GLN A 16 3.95 0.61 -12.16
C GLN A 16 2.94 -0.43 -12.68
N PHE A 17 2.99 -0.75 -13.98
CA PHE A 17 2.08 -1.71 -14.61
C PHE A 17 2.14 -3.12 -14.01
N ARG A 18 3.29 -3.49 -13.43
CA ARG A 18 3.52 -4.77 -12.76
C ARG A 18 2.95 -4.84 -11.32
N SER A 19 2.24 -3.81 -10.85
CA SER A 19 1.62 -3.81 -9.53
C SER A 19 0.60 -4.95 -9.40
N HIS A 20 0.79 -5.79 -8.40
CA HIS A 20 0.10 -7.06 -8.25
C HIS A 20 -0.59 -7.23 -6.90
N ALA A 21 0.07 -6.83 -5.81
CA ALA A 21 -0.45 -6.98 -4.46
C ALA A 21 -0.18 -5.74 -3.61
N LEU A 22 -0.96 -5.61 -2.53
CA LEU A 22 -0.72 -4.62 -1.48
C LEU A 22 -0.32 -5.33 -0.20
N ARG A 23 0.81 -4.94 0.39
CA ARG A 23 1.31 -5.49 1.64
C ARG A 23 1.50 -4.39 2.67
N PRO A 24 0.60 -4.27 3.65
CA PRO A 24 0.75 -3.28 4.71
C PRO A 24 1.95 -3.60 5.59
N ALA A 25 2.62 -2.55 6.04
CA ALA A 25 3.76 -2.63 6.95
C ALA A 25 3.69 -1.49 7.97
N ARG A 26 4.28 -1.72 9.15
CA ARG A 26 4.46 -0.65 10.15
C ARG A 26 5.62 -0.94 11.09
N ILE A 27 6.14 0.12 11.70
CA ILE A 27 7.11 0.06 12.80
C ILE A 27 6.35 0.14 14.13
N VAL A 28 6.68 -0.75 15.07
CA VAL A 28 6.17 -0.70 16.46
C VAL A 28 7.31 -1.04 17.40
N ASN A 29 7.71 -0.10 18.26
CA ASN A 29 8.86 -0.24 19.15
C ASN A 29 10.13 -0.64 18.39
N GLU A 30 10.46 0.11 17.31
CA GLU A 30 11.61 -0.15 16.43
C GLU A 30 11.53 -1.46 15.61
N ASP A 31 10.55 -2.32 15.86
CA ASP A 31 10.33 -3.54 15.08
C ASP A 31 9.50 -3.27 13.82
N LEU A 32 10.08 -3.59 12.66
CA LEU A 32 9.33 -3.67 11.40
C LEU A 32 8.39 -4.89 11.42
N ARG A 33 7.11 -4.64 11.14
CA ARG A 33 6.08 -5.67 11.04
C ARG A 33 5.45 -5.63 9.66
N HIS A 34 5.66 -6.70 8.90
CA HIS A 34 4.90 -6.96 7.68
C HIS A 34 3.60 -7.70 8.00
N PHE A 35 2.61 -7.44 7.18
CA PHE A 35 1.32 -8.12 7.21
C PHE A 35 1.09 -8.81 5.88
N THR A 36 0.23 -9.81 5.86
CA THR A 36 -0.03 -10.63 4.67
C THR A 36 -0.39 -9.77 3.47
N GLY A 37 0.35 -9.96 2.37
CA GLY A 37 0.04 -9.36 1.09
C GLY A 37 -1.34 -9.78 0.58
N THR A 38 -2.08 -8.82 0.01
CA THR A 38 -3.39 -9.05 -0.59
C THR A 38 -3.31 -8.86 -2.10
N THR A 39 -3.58 -9.92 -2.84
CA THR A 39 -3.72 -9.91 -4.30
C THR A 39 -5.17 -9.61 -4.70
N PHE A 40 -5.39 -9.03 -5.89
CA PHE A 40 -6.74 -8.78 -6.41
C PHE A 40 -7.03 -9.72 -7.59
N PRO A 41 -7.91 -10.73 -7.44
CA PRO A 41 -8.19 -11.70 -8.49
C PRO A 41 -8.72 -11.04 -9.76
N GLY A 42 -8.25 -11.51 -10.92
CA GLY A 42 -8.73 -11.07 -12.25
C GLY A 42 -8.13 -9.74 -12.74
N ASN A 43 -7.88 -8.77 -11.86
CA ASN A 43 -7.24 -7.50 -12.25
C ASN A 43 -6.37 -6.88 -11.14
N PRO A 44 -5.14 -7.39 -10.95
CA PRO A 44 -4.24 -6.96 -9.87
C PRO A 44 -3.93 -5.46 -9.88
N LEU A 45 -3.61 -4.91 -11.06
CA LEU A 45 -3.28 -3.49 -11.23
C LEU A 45 -4.46 -2.59 -10.84
N GLN A 46 -5.66 -2.86 -11.36
CA GLN A 46 -6.83 -2.04 -11.04
C GLN A 46 -7.26 -2.18 -9.58
N GLY A 47 -7.11 -3.38 -8.99
CA GLY A 47 -7.38 -3.60 -7.57
C GLY A 47 -6.47 -2.78 -6.67
N CYS A 48 -5.16 -2.81 -6.92
CA CYS A 48 -4.19 -1.98 -6.22
C CYS A 48 -4.52 -0.49 -6.39
N ALA A 49 -4.77 -0.05 -7.63
CA ALA A 49 -5.07 1.34 -7.96
C ALA A 49 -6.33 1.84 -7.24
N LEU A 50 -7.38 1.02 -7.17
CA LEU A 50 -8.64 1.37 -6.52
C LEU A 50 -8.46 1.63 -5.03
N VAL A 51 -7.72 0.77 -4.34
CA VAL A 51 -7.47 0.92 -2.90
C VAL A 51 -6.63 2.17 -2.63
N LEU A 52 -5.55 2.37 -3.38
CA LEU A 52 -4.66 3.52 -3.21
C LEU A 52 -5.38 4.85 -3.51
N ARG A 53 -6.20 4.90 -4.57
CA ARG A 53 -7.05 6.08 -4.86
C ARG A 53 -8.04 6.39 -3.75
N ARG A 54 -8.60 5.37 -3.08
CA ARG A 54 -9.50 5.59 -1.94
C ARG A 54 -8.78 6.14 -0.73
N LEU A 55 -7.57 5.64 -0.45
CA LEU A 55 -6.73 6.21 0.60
C LEU A 55 -6.46 7.69 0.34
N GLU A 56 -6.09 8.04 -0.89
CA GLU A 56 -5.86 9.43 -1.27
C GLU A 56 -7.13 10.29 -1.16
N ALA A 57 -8.23 9.84 -1.77
CA ALA A 57 -9.49 10.58 -1.78
C ALA A 57 -10.06 10.83 -0.37
N PHE A 58 -9.72 9.97 0.61
CA PHE A 58 -10.15 10.12 2.00
C PHE A 58 -9.11 10.78 2.91
N GLY A 59 -8.04 11.34 2.35
CA GLY A 59 -6.99 12.01 3.11
C GLY A 59 -6.22 11.07 4.03
N MET A 60 -6.06 9.81 3.64
CA MET A 60 -5.43 8.75 4.44
C MET A 60 -3.98 8.46 4.05
N ILE A 61 -3.44 9.19 3.07
CA ILE A 61 -2.02 9.19 2.74
C ILE A 61 -1.29 10.10 3.72
N ALA A 62 -0.17 9.63 4.27
CA ALA A 62 0.61 10.37 5.26
C ALA A 62 1.84 11.05 4.63
N HIS A 63 2.61 11.73 5.49
CA HIS A 63 3.95 12.21 5.16
C HIS A 63 4.91 11.03 4.95
N LYS A 64 5.99 11.27 4.20
CA LYS A 64 6.98 10.26 3.81
C LYS A 64 7.67 9.54 4.98
N ASP A 65 7.74 10.17 6.13
CA ASP A 65 8.36 9.68 7.36
C ASP A 65 7.40 8.88 8.26
N ALA A 66 6.18 8.58 7.80
CA ALA A 66 5.21 7.83 8.58
C ALA A 66 5.69 6.41 8.93
N ASP A 67 5.44 5.99 10.17
CA ASP A 67 5.75 4.64 10.68
C ASP A 67 4.91 3.52 10.08
N GLN A 68 3.93 3.83 9.22
CA GLN A 68 3.07 2.85 8.58
C GLN A 68 2.85 3.18 7.11
N TRP A 69 2.87 2.14 6.29
CA TRP A 69 2.81 2.25 4.85
C TRP A 69 2.18 1.00 4.23
N VAL A 70 1.99 1.06 2.92
CA VAL A 70 1.60 -0.07 2.10
C VAL A 70 2.65 -0.26 1.02
N ASP A 71 3.30 -1.41 1.02
CA ASP A 71 4.11 -1.83 -0.11
C ASP A 71 3.17 -2.19 -1.26
N VAL A 72 3.46 -1.65 -2.44
CA VAL A 72 2.90 -2.15 -3.70
C VAL A 72 3.88 -3.16 -4.24
N LEU A 73 3.47 -4.41 -4.37
CA LEU A 73 4.34 -5.52 -4.76
C LEU A 73 4.13 -5.88 -6.24
N ALA A 74 5.18 -6.35 -6.90
CA ALA A 74 5.08 -7.13 -8.14
C ALA A 74 4.62 -8.56 -7.87
N ASP A 75 4.34 -9.29 -8.95
CA ASP A 75 3.93 -10.71 -8.91
C ASP A 75 5.01 -11.63 -8.33
N ASN A 76 6.28 -11.27 -8.50
CA ASN A 76 7.44 -11.96 -7.91
C ASN A 76 7.71 -11.56 -6.43
N GLY A 77 6.94 -10.62 -5.87
CA GLY A 77 7.11 -10.13 -4.51
C GLY A 77 8.05 -8.93 -4.35
N ASP A 78 8.64 -8.41 -5.42
CA ASP A 78 9.48 -7.19 -5.34
C ASP A 78 8.64 -5.99 -4.91
N ILE A 79 9.19 -5.16 -4.02
CA ILE A 79 8.58 -3.88 -3.64
C ILE A 79 8.77 -2.90 -4.79
N LEU A 80 7.66 -2.36 -5.28
CA LEU A 80 7.62 -1.37 -6.37
C LEU A 80 7.49 0.05 -5.86
N HIS A 81 6.72 0.22 -4.80
CA HIS A 81 6.39 1.51 -4.18
C HIS A 81 6.15 1.29 -2.69
N GLU A 82 6.57 2.25 -1.87
CA GLU A 82 6.20 2.33 -0.46
C GLU A 82 5.29 3.54 -0.25
N VAL A 83 3.98 3.31 -0.08
CA VAL A 83 3.00 4.38 0.05
C VAL A 83 2.73 4.65 1.55
N PRO A 84 3.20 5.78 2.12
CA PRO A 84 2.94 6.11 3.52
C PRO A 84 1.45 6.34 3.78
N VAL A 85 0.94 5.82 4.89
CA VAL A 85 -0.46 5.95 5.28
C VAL A 85 -0.60 6.46 6.71
N THR A 86 -1.70 7.16 6.98
CA THR A 86 -2.01 7.58 8.36
C THR A 86 -2.46 6.37 9.19
N ILE A 87 -2.54 6.52 10.52
CA ILE A 87 -3.16 5.51 11.40
C ILE A 87 -4.56 5.12 10.89
N LYS A 88 -5.37 6.13 10.52
CA LYS A 88 -6.71 5.95 9.96
C LYS A 88 -6.67 5.17 8.63
N GLY A 89 -5.69 5.43 7.77
CA GLY A 89 -5.46 4.68 6.54
C GLY A 89 -5.12 3.21 6.81
N PHE A 90 -4.25 2.97 7.78
CA PHE A 90 -3.88 1.62 8.20
C PHE A 90 -5.09 0.83 8.74
N GLU A 91 -5.94 1.47 9.56
CA GLU A 91 -7.20 0.87 10.04
C GLU A 91 -8.19 0.60 8.91
N TYR A 92 -8.32 1.52 7.95
CA TYR A 92 -9.15 1.32 6.76
C TYR A 92 -8.72 0.08 5.98
N LEU A 93 -7.41 -0.07 5.76
CA LEU A 93 -6.84 -1.24 5.09
C LEU A 93 -7.11 -2.51 5.89
N ARG A 94 -6.97 -2.47 7.21
CA ARG A 94 -7.26 -3.62 8.09
C ARG A 94 -8.70 -4.11 7.93
N ARG A 95 -9.67 -3.19 7.83
CA ARG A 95 -11.09 -3.53 7.61
C ARG A 95 -11.36 -4.04 6.19
N THR A 96 -10.64 -3.49 5.20
CA THR A 96 -10.87 -3.76 3.78
C THR A 96 -10.21 -5.04 3.30
N LEU A 97 -8.93 -5.22 3.63
CA LEU A 97 -8.07 -6.30 3.14
C LEU A 97 -7.97 -7.46 4.14
N LYS A 98 -8.35 -7.25 5.41
CA LYS A 98 -8.36 -8.28 6.47
C LYS A 98 -7.03 -9.01 6.64
N PHE A 99 -5.91 -8.33 6.37
CA PHE A 99 -4.57 -8.88 6.51
C PHE A 99 -4.26 -9.27 7.95
N VAL A 100 -3.35 -10.22 8.15
CA VAL A 100 -2.81 -10.65 9.46
C VAL A 100 -1.29 -10.44 9.49
N ARG A 101 -0.67 -10.48 10.68
CA ARG A 101 0.79 -10.31 10.80
C ARG A 101 1.48 -11.51 10.16
N GLU A 102 2.53 -11.30 9.37
CA GLU A 102 3.41 -12.38 8.90
C GLU A 102 4.21 -12.94 10.10
N GLN A 103 4.41 -14.26 10.11
CA GLN A 103 5.12 -14.95 11.21
C GLN A 103 6.63 -14.76 11.09
#